data_AF-A0A2D9Y252-F1
#
_entry.id   AF-A0A2D9Y252-F1
#
_cell.length_a   1.000
_cell.length_b   1.000
_cell.length_c   1.000
_cell.angle_alpha   90.00
_cell.angle_beta   90.00
_cell.angle_gamma   90.00
#
_symmetry.space_group_name_H-M   'P 1'
#
loop_
_entity.id
_entity.type
_entity.pdbx_description
1 polymer ?
#
loop_
_entity_poly.entity_id
_entity_poly.type
_entity_poly.pdbx_seq_one_letter_code
_entity_poly.pdbx_strand_id
1 'polypeptide(L)'
;MDNSGVGIAVALGVSLFFLYTRKEKWMPSKIVWIICTVLFLIGIFGLLYLNVHSKKDKILYYGYCVPMIYWIFDRVFKHISYKIHNRDFILYLRGSFEVNDGFGAKNPHVKESDMVFSFALLFIIVIATLSITQIA
;
A
#
# COMPACT_ATOMS: atom_id res chain seq x y z
N MET A 1 -25.41 -6.37 -6.56
CA MET A 1 -24.04 -6.67 -7.01
C MET A 1 -23.17 -6.90 -5.78
N ASP A 2 -22.20 -7.81 -5.84
CA ASP A 2 -21.30 -8.05 -4.72
C ASP A 2 -20.24 -6.93 -4.66
N ASN A 3 -20.51 -5.91 -3.85
CA ASN A 3 -19.62 -4.76 -3.72
C ASN A 3 -18.36 -5.08 -2.90
N SER A 4 -18.33 -6.22 -2.19
CA SER A 4 -17.16 -6.59 -1.38
C SER A 4 -15.92 -6.85 -2.24
N GLY A 5 -16.11 -7.39 -3.45
CA GLY A 5 -15.03 -7.58 -4.43
C GLY A 5 -14.38 -6.26 -4.85
N VAL A 6 -15.16 -5.19 -4.96
CA VAL A 6 -14.64 -3.84 -5.26
C VAL A 6 -13.78 -3.32 -4.11
N GLY A 7 -14.22 -3.51 -2.86
CA GLY A 7 -13.43 -3.14 -1.68
C GLY A 7 -12.06 -3.83 -1.64
N ILE A 8 -12.04 -5.14 -1.86
CA ILE A 8 -10.80 -5.93 -1.90
C ILE A 8 -9.91 -5.50 -3.07
N ALA A 9 -10.50 -5.31 -4.26
CA ALA A 9 -9.77 -4.87 -5.44
C ALA A 9 -9.13 -3.50 -5.24
N VAL A 10 -9.80 -2.57 -4.56
CA VAL A 10 -9.25 -1.26 -4.25
C VAL A 10 -8.17 -1.36 -3.18
N ALA A 11 -8.41 -2.11 -2.10
CA ALA A 11 -7.45 -2.30 -1.02
C ALA A 11 -6.11 -2.85 -1.51
N LEU A 12 -6.14 -3.92 -2.31
CA LEU A 12 -4.93 -4.53 -2.88
C LEU A 12 -4.43 -3.74 -4.08
N GLY A 13 -5.30 -3.46 -5.05
CA GLY A 13 -4.93 -2.90 -6.34
C GLY A 13 -4.29 -1.53 -6.19
N VAL A 14 -4.92 -0.60 -5.45
CA VAL A 14 -4.38 0.75 -5.29
C VAL A 14 -3.10 0.74 -4.47
N SER A 15 -3.05 -0.04 -3.37
CA SER A 15 -1.85 -0.09 -2.52
C SER A 15 -0.66 -0.74 -3.23
N LEU A 16 -0.87 -1.84 -3.96
CA LEU A 16 0.17 -2.47 -4.77
C LEU A 16 0.59 -1.56 -5.91
N PHE A 17 -0.36 -0.93 -6.60
CA PHE A 17 -0.04 0.03 -7.65
C PHE A 17 0.88 1.14 -7.12
N PHE A 18 0.58 1.71 -5.96
CA PHE A 18 1.44 2.71 -5.34
C PHE A 18 2.81 2.18 -4.92
N LEU A 19 2.88 0.93 -4.45
CA LEU A 19 4.13 0.27 -4.13
C LEU A 19 5.03 0.13 -5.37
N TYR A 20 4.48 -0.35 -6.49
CA TYR A 20 5.24 -0.56 -7.74
C TYR A 20 5.65 0.74 -8.43
N THR A 21 4.81 1.79 -8.34
CA THR A 21 5.04 3.07 -9.03
C THR A 21 5.74 4.10 -8.14
N ARG A 22 6.26 3.71 -6.97
CA ARG A 22 6.78 4.62 -5.94
C ARG A 22 7.89 5.57 -6.39
N LYS A 23 8.74 5.14 -7.32
CA LYS A 23 9.85 5.94 -7.87
C LYS A 23 9.51 6.63 -9.19
N GLU A 24 8.30 6.42 -9.71
CA GLU A 24 7.89 7.01 -10.96
C GLU A 24 7.75 8.53 -10.84
N LYS A 25 8.32 9.25 -11.80
CA LYS A 25 8.33 10.72 -11.80
C LYS A 25 6.91 11.30 -11.90
N TRP A 26 6.01 10.60 -12.57
CA TRP A 26 4.62 11.02 -12.78
C TRP A 26 3.74 10.82 -11.54
N MET A 27 4.23 10.13 -10.50
CA MET A 27 3.48 9.88 -9.26
C MET A 27 4.16 10.49 -8.03
N PRO A 28 4.28 11.84 -7.97
CA PRO A 28 4.86 12.52 -6.82
C PRO A 28 4.04 12.23 -5.56
N SER A 29 4.72 12.18 -4.42
CA SER A 29 4.09 11.71 -3.19
C SER A 29 2.97 12.62 -2.64
N LYS A 30 2.83 13.84 -3.15
CA LYS A 30 1.67 14.72 -2.93
C LYS A 30 0.40 14.18 -3.59
N ILE A 31 0.50 13.68 -4.84
CA ILE A 31 -0.64 13.11 -5.57
C ILE A 31 -1.11 11.84 -4.88
N VAL A 32 -0.18 10.95 -4.52
CA VAL A 32 -0.50 9.72 -3.75
C VAL A 32 -1.24 10.08 -2.45
N TRP A 33 -0.75 11.09 -1.72
CA TRP A 33 -1.41 11.54 -0.50
C TRP A 33 -2.84 12.05 -0.74
N ILE A 34 -3.06 12.83 -1.81
CA ILE A 34 -4.42 13.30 -2.17
C ILE A 34 -5.33 12.10 -2.45
N ILE A 35 -4.89 11.14 -3.27
CA ILE A 35 -5.70 9.96 -3.62
C ILE A 35 -6.02 9.13 -2.37
N CYS A 36 -5.01 8.82 -1.53
CA CYS A 36 -5.23 8.10 -0.28
C CYS A 36 -6.20 8.83 0.65
N THR A 37 -6.07 10.15 0.75
CA THR A 37 -6.95 10.97 1.61
C THR A 37 -8.39 10.97 1.09
N VAL A 38 -8.60 11.12 -0.22
CA VAL A 38 -9.95 11.09 -0.82
C VAL A 38 -10.60 9.71 -0.60
N LEU A 39 -9.88 8.62 -0.87
CA LEU A 39 -10.39 7.27 -0.63
C LEU A 39 -10.72 7.05 0.85
N PHE A 40 -9.84 7.49 1.74
CA PHE A 40 -10.06 7.40 3.19
C PHE A 40 -11.30 8.16 3.64
N LEU A 41 -11.52 9.38 3.14
CA LEU A 41 -12.72 10.16 3.44
C LEU A 41 -13.99 9.46 2.92
N ILE A 42 -13.97 8.88 1.72
CA ILE A 42 -15.08 8.08 1.18
C ILE A 42 -15.35 6.86 2.08
N GLY A 43 -14.30 6.15 2.50
CA GLY A 43 -14.40 5.00 3.39
C GLY A 43 -15.01 5.36 4.75
N ILE A 44 -14.51 6.39 5.42
CA ILE A 44 -15.06 6.86 6.70
C ILE A 44 -16.50 7.35 6.54
N PHE A 45 -16.77 8.16 5.50
CA PHE A 45 -18.11 8.67 5.26
C PHE A 45 -19.11 7.53 5.07
N GLY A 46 -18.74 6.52 4.29
CA GLY A 46 -19.57 5.34 4.08
C GLY A 46 -19.82 4.55 5.36
N LEU A 47 -18.80 4.36 6.21
CA LEU A 47 -18.96 3.65 7.49
C LEU A 47 -19.82 4.39 8.51
N LEU A 48 -19.75 5.72 8.55
CA LEU A 48 -20.42 6.52 9.58
C LEU A 48 -21.85 6.93 9.21
N TYR A 49 -22.11 7.22 7.93
CA TYR A 49 -23.36 7.89 7.52
C TYR A 49 -24.29 7.02 6.69
N LEU A 50 -23.77 6.03 5.97
CA LEU A 50 -24.61 5.04 5.31
C LEU A 50 -24.83 3.94 6.34
N ASN A 51 -26.07 3.63 6.72
CA ASN A 51 -26.37 2.60 7.72
C ASN A 51 -25.91 1.21 7.22
N VAL A 52 -24.62 0.91 7.37
CA VAL A 52 -23.95 -0.27 6.82
C VAL A 52 -24.31 -1.49 7.67
N HIS A 53 -25.43 -2.13 7.35
CA HIS A 53 -25.88 -3.33 8.07
C HIS A 53 -25.27 -4.62 7.51
N SER A 54 -24.85 -4.63 6.25
CA SER A 54 -24.28 -5.83 5.63
C SER A 54 -22.76 -5.89 5.79
N LYS A 55 -22.25 -7.10 6.08
CA LYS A 55 -20.80 -7.40 6.08
C LYS A 55 -20.14 -7.01 4.76
N LYS A 56 -20.83 -7.19 3.63
CA LYS A 56 -20.30 -6.90 2.29
C LYS A 56 -20.03 -5.41 2.08
N ASP A 57 -20.92 -4.56 2.56
CA ASP A 57 -20.77 -3.10 2.44
C ASP A 57 -19.68 -2.59 3.40
N LYS A 58 -19.51 -3.21 4.58
CA LYS A 58 -18.38 -2.90 5.47
C LYS A 58 -17.04 -3.20 4.80
N ILE A 59 -16.91 -4.35 4.11
CA ILE A 59 -15.68 -4.70 3.37
C ILE A 59 -15.36 -3.63 2.30
N LEU A 60 -16.38 -3.13 1.59
CA LEU A 60 -16.21 -2.05 0.61
C LEU A 60 -15.55 -0.82 1.24
N TYR A 61 -16.17 -0.28 2.29
CA TYR A 61 -15.73 0.98 2.88
C TYR A 61 -14.42 0.85 3.66
N TYR A 62 -14.21 -0.26 4.36
CA TYR A 62 -12.90 -0.54 4.96
C TYR A 62 -11.82 -0.71 3.89
N GLY A 63 -12.14 -1.28 2.73
CA GLY A 63 -11.22 -1.40 1.60
C GLY A 63 -10.69 -0.05 1.11
N TYR A 64 -11.55 0.97 1.08
CA TYR A 64 -11.14 2.35 0.75
C TYR A 64 -10.18 2.98 1.76
N CYS A 65 -10.14 2.48 3.00
CA CYS A 65 -9.23 2.98 4.03
C CYS A 65 -7.81 2.38 3.94
N VAL A 66 -7.65 1.21 3.33
CA VAL A 66 -6.36 0.48 3.28
C VAL A 66 -5.24 1.26 2.59
N PRO A 67 -5.45 1.97 1.46
CA PRO A 67 -4.40 2.77 0.83
C PRO A 67 -3.79 3.85 1.74
N MET A 68 -4.57 4.37 2.70
CA MET A 68 -4.07 5.33 3.68
C MET A 68 -3.13 4.67 4.70
N ILE A 69 -3.46 3.45 5.14
CA ILE A 69 -2.59 2.65 6.02
C ILE A 69 -1.25 2.39 5.33
N TYR A 70 -1.29 1.93 4.08
CA TYR A 70 -0.09 1.75 3.26
C TYR A 70 0.75 3.03 3.21
N TRP A 71 0.13 4.17 2.89
CA TRP A 71 0.84 5.45 2.76
C TRP A 71 1.54 5.86 4.05
N ILE A 72 0.91 5.66 5.22
CA ILE A 72 1.53 5.97 6.52
C ILE A 72 2.80 5.14 6.71
N PHE A 73 2.73 3.82 6.52
CA PHE A 73 3.91 2.94 6.68
C PHE A 73 5.00 3.24 5.66
N ASP A 74 4.65 3.57 4.42
CA ASP A 74 5.63 4.01 3.41
C ASP A 74 6.42 5.24 3.89
N ARG A 75 5.76 6.23 4.50
CA ARG A 75 6.46 7.40 5.07
C ARG A 75 7.36 7.05 6.23
N VAL A 76 6.91 6.17 7.11
CA VAL A 76 7.69 5.71 8.26
C VAL A 76 8.96 5.01 7.76
N PHE A 77 8.86 4.07 6.83
CA PHE A 77 10.02 3.36 6.30
C PHE A 77 10.95 4.24 5.50
N LYS A 78 10.42 5.20 4.72
CA LYS A 78 11.23 6.25 4.07
C LYS A 78 12.05 7.01 5.11
N HIS A 79 11.41 7.49 6.17
CA HIS A 79 12.09 8.25 7.22
C HIS A 79 13.18 7.43 7.90
N ILE A 80 12.89 6.17 8.24
CA ILE A 80 13.86 5.25 8.84
C ILE A 80 15.03 5.01 7.88
N SER A 81 14.76 4.73 6.60
CA SER A 81 15.80 4.48 5.60
C SER A 81 16.70 5.69 5.38
N TYR A 82 16.13 6.91 5.31
CA TYR A 82 16.93 8.14 5.23
C TYR A 82 17.85 8.30 6.44
N LYS A 83 17.39 7.93 7.63
CA LYS A 83 18.21 8.01 8.85
C LYS A 83 19.38 7.00 8.85
N ILE A 84 19.19 5.80 8.30
CA ILE A 84 20.20 4.73 8.33
C ILE A 84 21.15 4.81 7.10
N HIS A 85 20.64 5.23 5.95
CA HIS A 85 21.34 5.12 4.66
C HIS A 85 21.48 6.42 3.88
N ASN A 86 20.92 7.53 4.39
CA ASN A 86 20.86 8.83 3.72
C ASN A 86 20.21 8.79 2.32
N ARG A 87 19.35 7.80 2.10
CA ARG A 87 18.56 7.63 0.89
C ARG A 87 17.25 6.95 1.23
N ASP A 88 16.29 7.06 0.32
CA ASP A 88 15.10 6.22 0.36
C ASP A 88 15.47 4.73 0.15
N PHE A 89 14.71 3.82 0.73
CA PHE A 89 14.97 2.38 0.60
C PHE A 89 14.72 1.92 -0.83
N ILE A 90 15.35 0.82 -1.23
CA ILE A 90 15.21 0.28 -2.59
C ILE A 90 14.15 -0.82 -2.59
N LEU A 91 13.21 -0.78 -3.52
CA LEU A 91 12.13 -1.78 -3.56
C LEU A 91 12.66 -3.12 -4.09
N TYR A 92 12.88 -4.06 -3.18
CA TYR A 92 13.32 -5.42 -3.50
C TYR A 92 12.14 -6.32 -3.88
N LEU A 93 11.64 -6.12 -5.10
CA LEU A 93 10.54 -6.88 -5.69
C LEU A 93 10.91 -7.24 -7.13
N ARG A 94 10.60 -8.48 -7.53
CA ARG A 94 10.81 -8.92 -8.91
C ARG A 94 9.91 -8.12 -9.85
N GLY A 95 10.50 -7.53 -10.89
CA GLY A 95 9.79 -6.62 -11.80
C GLY A 95 9.64 -5.18 -11.28
N SER A 96 10.26 -4.83 -10.15
CA SER A 96 10.44 -3.42 -9.80
C SER A 96 11.54 -2.82 -10.70
N PHE A 97 11.39 -1.55 -11.09
CA PHE A 97 12.39 -0.84 -11.89
C PHE A 97 13.73 -0.63 -11.16
N GLU A 98 13.83 -1.01 -9.88
CA GLU A 98 14.99 -0.73 -9.02
C GLU A 98 15.95 -1.92 -8.85
N VAL A 99 15.54 -3.11 -9.30
CA VAL A 99 16.28 -4.36 -9.09
C VAL A 99 16.40 -5.10 -10.41
N ASN A 100 17.61 -5.55 -10.71
CA ASN A 100 17.87 -6.38 -11.88
C ASN A 100 17.31 -7.78 -11.63
N ASP A 101 16.39 -8.23 -12.48
CA ASP A 101 15.51 -9.39 -12.30
C ASP A 101 15.99 -10.65 -13.05
N GLY A 102 17.19 -10.58 -13.62
CA GLY A 102 17.88 -11.73 -14.23
C GLY A 102 18.21 -12.83 -13.23
N PHE A 103 18.16 -14.09 -13.69
CA PHE A 103 18.48 -15.26 -12.86
C PHE A 103 19.96 -15.18 -12.40
N GLY A 104 20.19 -15.05 -11.09
CA GLY A 104 21.54 -14.86 -10.52
C GLY A 104 22.06 -13.42 -10.50
N ALA A 105 21.22 -12.43 -10.82
CA ALA A 105 21.60 -11.02 -10.75
C ALA A 105 21.89 -10.60 -9.29
N LYS A 106 23.13 -10.18 -9.04
CA LYS A 106 23.51 -9.55 -7.78
C LYS A 106 23.08 -8.09 -7.83
N ASN A 107 22.34 -7.64 -6.82
CA ASN A 107 21.94 -6.24 -6.65
C ASN A 107 22.74 -5.63 -5.48
N PRO A 108 24.04 -5.35 -5.64
CA PRO A 108 24.92 -4.93 -4.55
C PRO A 108 24.54 -3.57 -3.95
N HIS A 109 23.70 -2.79 -4.63
CA HIS A 109 23.15 -1.52 -4.16
C HIS A 109 21.98 -1.68 -3.18
N VAL A 110 21.38 -2.87 -3.11
CA VAL A 110 20.28 -3.23 -2.21
C VAL A 110 20.85 -3.73 -0.89
N LYS A 111 20.49 -3.07 0.21
CA LYS A 111 20.86 -3.49 1.56
C LYS A 111 19.82 -4.44 2.12
N GLU A 112 20.19 -5.27 3.10
CA GLU A 112 19.24 -6.19 3.75
C GLU A 112 18.03 -5.47 4.36
N SER A 113 18.25 -4.29 4.93
CA SER A 113 17.19 -3.39 5.41
C SER A 113 16.19 -2.99 4.32
N ASP A 114 16.65 -2.76 3.08
CA ASP A 114 15.79 -2.46 1.93
C ASP A 114 14.86 -3.65 1.62
N MET A 115 15.39 -4.88 1.73
CA MET A 115 14.59 -6.11 1.56
C MET A 115 13.54 -6.24 2.66
N VAL A 116 13.94 -6.03 3.92
CA VAL A 116 13.02 -6.09 5.07
C VAL A 116 11.90 -5.06 4.93
N PHE A 117 12.19 -3.81 4.57
CA PHE A 117 11.15 -2.79 4.37
C PHE A 117 10.22 -3.13 3.19
N SER A 118 10.77 -3.69 2.12
CA SER A 118 9.98 -4.12 0.95
C SER A 118 8.99 -5.22 1.32
N PHE A 119 9.45 -6.28 1.99
CA PHE A 119 8.58 -7.36 2.46
C PHE A 119 7.60 -6.90 3.54
N ALA A 120 8.02 -6.01 4.43
CA ALA A 120 7.14 -5.44 5.45
C ALA A 120 5.96 -4.67 4.82
N LEU A 121 6.19 -3.86 3.79
CA LEU A 121 5.09 -3.16 3.10
C LEU A 121 4.12 -4.11 2.42
N LEU A 122 4.63 -5.13 1.72
CA LEU A 122 3.77 -6.16 1.13
C LEU A 122 2.91 -6.84 2.19
N PHE A 123 3.53 -7.22 3.31
CA PHE A 123 2.86 -7.90 4.40
C PHE A 123 1.80 -7.00 5.04
N ILE A 124 2.08 -5.70 5.20
CA ILE A 124 1.11 -4.70 5.68
C ILE A 124 -0.10 -4.62 4.75
N ILE A 125 0.11 -4.58 3.42
CA ILE A 125 -1.00 -4.52 2.44
C ILE A 125 -1.87 -5.78 2.54
N VAL A 126 -1.24 -6.95 2.60
CA VAL A 126 -1.95 -8.24 2.69
C VAL A 126 -2.70 -8.37 4.01
N ILE A 127 -2.04 -8.09 5.14
CA ILE A 127 -2.69 -8.15 6.46
C ILE A 127 -3.83 -7.16 6.56
N ALA A 128 -3.63 -5.90 6.16
CA ALA A 128 -4.69 -4.90 6.22
C ALA A 128 -5.91 -5.36 5.41
N THR A 129 -5.69 -5.92 4.22
CA THR A 129 -6.77 -6.48 3.40
C THR A 129 -7.41 -7.73 4.02
N LEU A 130 -6.66 -8.61 4.68
CA LEU A 130 -7.24 -9.76 5.36
C LEU A 130 -8.08 -9.33 6.58
N SER A 131 -7.57 -8.37 7.36
CA SER A 131 -8.27 -7.83 8.53
C SER A 131 -9.65 -7.28 8.18
N ILE A 132 -9.81 -6.59 7.05
CA ILE A 132 -11.13 -6.07 6.64
C ILE A 132 -12.15 -7.19 6.38
N THR A 133 -11.72 -8.36 5.91
CA THR A 133 -12.62 -9.51 5.67
C THR A 133 -13.05 -10.23 6.95
N GLN A 134 -12.24 -10.12 8.00
CA GLN A 134 -12.49 -10.73 9.31
C GLN A 134 -13.32 -9.83 10.22
N ILE A 135 -13.09 -8.51 10.18
CA ILE A 135 -13.74 -7.51 11.05
C ILE A 135 -15.16 -7.15 10.56
N ALA A 136 -15.36 -7.11 9.24
CA ALA A 136 -16.66 -6.83 8.62
C ALA A 136 -17.69 -7.91 8.93
#